data_AF-A0A1J0RC69-F1
#
_entry.id   AF-A0A1J0RC69-F1
#
_cell.length_a   1.000
_cell.length_b   1.000
_cell.length_c   1.000
_cell.angle_alpha   90.00
_cell.angle_beta   90.00
_cell.angle_gamma   90.00
#
_symmetry.space_group_name_H-M   'P 1'
#
loop_
_entity.id
_entity.type
_entity.pdbx_description
1 polymer ?
#
loop_
_entity_poly.entity_id
_entity_poly.type
_entity_poly.pdbx_seq_one_letter_code
_entity_poly.pdbx_strand_id
1 'polypeptide(L)'
;VTEACSEVVLLEQLLDEVQSRLNGAVRSASGLRREEETLYLAAEQSRGDPKHRGYLLLSQLAATRARKQQLEIDRHSDKLKQAEAALQSRIVLAKIGLRLKDSKRTAGKAISGGPGTDFFTNGGAKTAGKCTLEFEPPAPPQTCDVNTGTAAQISKIRKAFDKLENIKLTPDNKLKPQKLTATAVSVGTIAENWGKTNDDKYCQGTAGTALGSATAGIAISEIRPDTTNDGPKTQALVKGSSTDCVEAKADQSDLITTATAVAHALCQGRGARPQIFATVTGADAEQLLQDPDFKRFAVLIATGKQPKDDNEQTQKAALKSIFGSDKPDLRKSHLDNLSQTQITLNHRD
;
A
#
# COMPACT_ATOMS: atom_id res chain seq x y z
N VAL A 1 -3.47 7.05 16.13
CA VAL A 1 -3.03 8.23 15.37
C VAL A 1 -3.33 9.47 16.19
N THR A 2 -2.29 10.12 16.68
CA THR A 2 -2.33 11.36 17.46
C THR A 2 -1.74 12.53 16.66
N GLU A 3 -0.88 12.23 15.69
CA GLU A 3 -0.19 13.18 14.81
C GLU A 3 0.03 12.61 13.40
N ALA A 4 0.41 13.46 12.44
CA ALA A 4 0.55 13.06 11.04
C ALA A 4 1.65 11.98 10.80
N CYS A 5 2.74 11.96 11.57
CA CYS A 5 3.70 10.85 11.48
C CYS A 5 3.11 9.51 11.94
N SER A 6 2.25 9.52 12.96
CA SER A 6 1.56 8.30 13.40
C SER A 6 0.51 7.79 12.38
N GLU A 7 0.00 8.66 11.48
CA GLU A 7 -0.81 8.23 10.34
C GLU A 7 0.05 7.53 9.30
N VAL A 8 1.20 8.11 8.93
CA VAL A 8 2.14 7.51 7.97
C VAL A 8 2.52 6.10 8.40
N VAL A 9 2.96 5.93 9.65
CA VAL A 9 3.34 4.62 10.19
C VAL A 9 2.17 3.62 10.15
N LEU A 10 0.96 4.06 10.54
CA LEU A 10 -0.22 3.19 10.47
C LEU A 10 -0.51 2.73 9.04
N LEU A 11 -0.49 3.65 8.07
CA LEU A 11 -0.83 3.36 6.69
C LEU A 11 0.21 2.45 6.03
N GLU A 12 1.51 2.63 6.33
CA GLU A 12 2.58 1.75 5.84
C GLU A 12 2.41 0.32 6.36
N GLN A 13 2.02 0.15 7.63
CA GLN A 13 1.75 -1.18 8.18
C GLN A 13 0.52 -1.85 7.57
N LEU A 14 -0.52 -1.07 7.23
CA LEU A 14 -1.68 -1.57 6.50
C LEU A 14 -1.31 -1.95 5.05
N LEU A 15 -0.41 -1.19 4.42
CA LEU A 15 0.08 -1.45 3.08
C LEU A 15 0.84 -2.78 3.03
N ASP A 16 1.74 -3.02 4.00
CA ASP A 16 2.48 -4.28 4.12
C ASP A 16 1.54 -5.49 4.25
N GLU A 17 0.46 -5.37 5.03
CA GLU A 17 -0.52 -6.46 5.18
C GLU A 17 -1.29 -6.71 3.87
N VAL A 18 -1.76 -5.66 3.19
CA VAL A 18 -2.45 -5.78 1.89
C VAL A 18 -1.53 -6.45 0.86
N GLN A 19 -0.28 -6.00 0.74
CA GLN A 19 0.70 -6.59 -0.16
C GLN A 19 1.03 -8.04 0.22
N SER A 20 1.16 -8.33 1.52
CA SER A 20 1.43 -9.68 2.03
C SER A 20 0.35 -10.68 1.62
N ARG A 21 -0.93 -10.30 1.60
CA ARG A 21 -2.03 -11.18 1.16
C ARG A 21 -1.91 -11.58 -0.30
N LEU A 22 -1.74 -10.60 -1.19
CA LEU A 22 -1.61 -10.86 -2.62
C LEU A 22 -0.32 -11.65 -2.92
N ASN A 23 0.80 -11.22 -2.32
CA ASN A 23 2.09 -11.88 -2.50
C ASN A 23 2.10 -13.31 -1.94
N GLY A 24 1.35 -13.59 -0.87
CA GLY A 24 1.16 -14.93 -0.35
C GLY A 24 0.44 -15.84 -1.34
N ALA A 25 -0.66 -15.36 -1.92
CA ALA A 25 -1.43 -16.09 -2.93
C ALA A 25 -0.62 -16.36 -4.20
N VAL A 26 0.09 -15.35 -4.72
CA VAL A 26 0.95 -15.47 -5.90
C VAL A 26 2.10 -16.45 -5.66
N ARG A 27 2.73 -16.39 -4.48
CA ARG A 27 3.79 -17.34 -4.09
C ARG A 27 3.25 -18.77 -3.99
N SER A 28 2.06 -18.95 -3.43
CA SER A 28 1.41 -20.27 -3.38
C SER A 28 1.14 -20.82 -4.79
N ALA A 29 0.56 -20.02 -5.68
CA ALA A 29 0.30 -20.43 -7.06
C ALA A 29 1.58 -20.85 -7.79
N SER A 30 2.65 -20.07 -7.62
CA SER A 30 3.95 -20.36 -8.21
C SER A 30 4.58 -21.63 -7.63
N GLY A 31 4.47 -21.83 -6.31
CA GLY A 31 4.94 -23.04 -5.64
C GLY A 31 4.22 -24.30 -6.11
N LEU A 32 2.89 -24.24 -6.21
CA LEU A 32 2.06 -25.34 -6.71
C LEU A 32 2.36 -25.70 -8.17
N ARG A 33 2.65 -24.72 -9.03
CA ARG A 33 3.06 -24.98 -10.43
C ARG A 33 4.42 -25.68 -10.50
N ARG A 34 5.41 -25.20 -9.75
CA ARG A 34 6.73 -25.86 -9.71
C ARG A 34 6.65 -27.28 -9.18
N GLU A 35 5.80 -27.49 -8.18
CA GLU A 35 5.54 -28.81 -7.62
C GLU A 35 4.87 -29.74 -8.63
N GLU A 36 3.87 -29.24 -9.37
CA GLU A 36 3.23 -29.98 -10.46
C GLU A 36 4.25 -30.42 -11.52
N GLU A 37 5.10 -29.51 -12.00
CA GLU A 37 6.17 -29.81 -12.95
C GLU A 37 7.15 -30.86 -12.40
N THR A 38 7.55 -30.72 -11.13
CA THR A 38 8.48 -31.65 -10.48
C THR A 38 7.89 -33.05 -10.37
N LEU A 39 6.62 -33.15 -9.93
CA LEU A 39 5.91 -34.42 -9.80
C LEU A 39 5.64 -35.05 -11.16
N TYR A 40 5.36 -34.24 -12.18
CA TYR A 40 5.19 -34.72 -13.54
C TYR A 40 6.50 -35.32 -14.08
N LEU A 41 7.62 -34.62 -13.95
CA LEU A 41 8.93 -35.16 -14.34
C LEU A 41 9.30 -36.45 -13.60
N ALA A 42 8.98 -36.54 -12.30
CA ALA A 42 9.16 -37.77 -11.52
C ALA A 42 8.28 -38.92 -12.03
N ALA A 43 7.05 -38.63 -12.46
CA ALA A 43 6.19 -39.61 -13.10
C ALA A 43 6.83 -40.12 -14.41
N GLU A 44 7.30 -39.20 -15.26
CA GLU A 44 7.95 -39.54 -16.53
C GLU A 44 9.22 -40.38 -16.34
N GLN A 45 10.07 -40.05 -15.36
CA GLN A 45 11.24 -40.86 -15.01
C GLN A 45 10.87 -42.25 -14.48
N SER A 46 9.71 -42.36 -13.83
CA SER A 46 9.20 -43.62 -13.29
C SER A 46 8.37 -44.43 -14.29
N ARG A 47 8.39 -44.10 -15.60
CA ARG A 47 7.64 -44.87 -16.60
C ARG A 47 7.98 -46.36 -16.53
N GLY A 48 6.95 -47.19 -16.42
CA GLY A 48 7.07 -48.65 -16.27
C GLY A 48 7.27 -49.11 -14.82
N ASP A 49 7.54 -48.22 -13.88
CA ASP A 49 7.57 -48.50 -12.44
C ASP A 49 6.18 -48.30 -11.81
N PRO A 50 5.80 -49.09 -10.78
CA PRO A 50 4.55 -48.91 -10.03
C PRO A 50 4.30 -47.48 -9.53
N LYS A 51 5.34 -46.69 -9.25
CA LYS A 51 5.26 -45.30 -8.77
C LYS A 51 4.78 -44.29 -9.82
N HIS A 52 4.83 -44.63 -11.12
CA HIS A 52 4.43 -43.73 -12.20
C HIS A 52 3.05 -43.09 -11.96
N ARG A 53 2.06 -43.93 -11.66
CA ARG A 53 0.66 -43.49 -11.48
C ARG A 53 0.49 -42.65 -10.21
N GLY A 54 1.29 -42.92 -9.18
CA GLY A 54 1.29 -42.17 -7.93
C GLY A 54 1.79 -40.75 -8.14
N TYR A 55 2.94 -40.59 -8.81
CA TYR A 55 3.45 -39.27 -9.17
C TYR A 55 2.52 -38.50 -10.11
N LEU A 56 1.94 -39.18 -11.10
CA LEU A 56 0.96 -38.56 -12.01
C LEU A 56 -0.29 -38.07 -11.27
N LEU A 57 -0.79 -38.83 -10.29
CA LEU A 57 -1.90 -38.41 -9.44
C LEU A 57 -1.55 -37.15 -8.63
N LEU A 58 -0.38 -37.15 -7.99
CA LEU A 58 0.09 -36.02 -7.20
C LEU A 58 0.29 -34.76 -8.06
N SER A 59 0.82 -34.90 -9.30
CA SER A 59 0.97 -33.77 -10.22
C SER A 59 -0.38 -33.18 -10.63
N GLN A 60 -1.39 -34.01 -10.94
CA GLN A 60 -2.72 -33.51 -11.28
C GLN A 60 -3.42 -32.80 -10.11
N LEU A 61 -3.18 -33.24 -8.88
CA LEU A 61 -3.67 -32.53 -7.69
C LEU A 61 -2.98 -31.15 -7.56
N ALA A 62 -1.65 -31.10 -7.72
CA ALA A 62 -0.89 -29.84 -7.68
C ALA A 62 -1.37 -28.88 -8.78
N ALA A 63 -1.58 -29.36 -10.00
CA ALA A 63 -2.15 -28.60 -11.13
C ALA A 63 -3.50 -27.98 -10.78
N THR A 64 -4.38 -28.78 -10.16
CA THR A 64 -5.74 -28.36 -9.80
C THR A 64 -5.73 -27.32 -8.69
N ARG A 65 -4.91 -27.53 -7.66
CA ARG A 65 -4.70 -26.53 -6.59
C ARG A 65 -4.08 -25.24 -7.15
N ALA A 66 -3.14 -25.32 -8.09
CA ALA A 66 -2.57 -24.13 -8.75
C ALA A 66 -3.64 -23.33 -9.52
N ARG A 67 -4.55 -24.01 -10.23
CA ARG A 67 -5.68 -23.37 -10.94
C ARG A 67 -6.66 -22.73 -9.95
N LYS A 68 -7.04 -23.43 -8.87
CA LYS A 68 -7.89 -22.86 -7.81
C LYS A 68 -7.24 -21.63 -7.16
N GLN A 69 -5.93 -21.70 -6.90
CA GLN A 69 -5.18 -20.56 -6.37
C GLN A 69 -5.18 -19.36 -7.33
N GLN A 70 -5.07 -19.59 -8.64
CA GLN A 70 -5.17 -18.53 -9.64
C GLN A 70 -6.56 -17.88 -9.64
N LEU A 71 -7.63 -18.67 -9.57
CA LEU A 71 -8.99 -18.14 -9.49
C LEU A 71 -9.19 -17.26 -8.24
N GLU A 72 -8.61 -17.66 -7.11
CA GLU A 72 -8.62 -16.86 -5.87
C GLU A 72 -7.83 -15.55 -6.03
N ILE A 73 -6.69 -15.58 -6.74
CA ILE A 73 -5.94 -14.36 -7.07
C ILE A 73 -6.81 -13.44 -7.92
N ASP A 74 -7.39 -13.95 -9.02
CA ASP A 74 -8.17 -13.15 -9.96
C ASP A 74 -9.43 -12.55 -9.29
N ARG A 75 -10.06 -13.29 -8.38
CA ARG A 75 -11.25 -12.83 -7.63
C ARG A 75 -10.94 -11.67 -6.68
N HIS A 76 -9.73 -11.60 -6.16
CA HIS A 76 -9.38 -10.71 -5.04
C HIS A 76 -8.33 -9.65 -5.40
N SER A 77 -7.61 -9.79 -6.50
CA SER A 77 -6.49 -8.91 -6.87
C SER A 77 -6.90 -7.46 -6.99
N ASP A 78 -8.05 -7.18 -7.60
CA ASP A 78 -8.46 -5.81 -7.88
C ASP A 78 -8.76 -5.05 -6.59
N LYS A 79 -9.44 -5.68 -5.64
CA LYS A 79 -9.73 -5.09 -4.32
C LYS A 79 -8.45 -4.83 -3.53
N LEU A 80 -7.50 -5.76 -3.57
CA LEU A 80 -6.21 -5.61 -2.89
C LEU A 80 -5.34 -4.52 -3.54
N LYS A 81 -5.28 -4.47 -4.87
CA LYS A 81 -4.55 -3.43 -5.62
C LYS A 81 -5.16 -2.03 -5.43
N GLN A 82 -6.48 -1.92 -5.37
CA GLN A 82 -7.16 -0.66 -5.06
C GLN A 82 -6.83 -0.18 -3.64
N ALA A 83 -6.82 -1.08 -2.66
CA ALA A 83 -6.40 -0.77 -1.29
C ALA A 83 -4.93 -0.32 -1.25
N GLU A 84 -4.04 -1.03 -1.94
CA GLU A 84 -2.63 -0.66 -2.06
C GLU A 84 -2.45 0.74 -2.66
N ALA A 85 -3.09 1.04 -3.79
CA ALA A 85 -2.99 2.33 -4.45
C ALA A 85 -3.52 3.48 -3.58
N ALA A 86 -4.65 3.27 -2.90
CA ALA A 86 -5.22 4.27 -1.99
C ALA A 86 -4.29 4.54 -0.79
N LEU A 87 -3.70 3.48 -0.21
CA LEU A 87 -2.75 3.60 0.90
C LEU A 87 -1.48 4.33 0.47
N GLN A 88 -0.86 3.93 -0.65
CA GLN A 88 0.35 4.57 -1.19
C GLN A 88 0.11 6.07 -1.47
N SER A 89 -0.98 6.38 -2.16
CA SER A 89 -1.34 7.77 -2.45
C SER A 89 -1.54 8.58 -1.16
N ARG A 90 -2.22 8.01 -0.17
CA ARG A 90 -2.46 8.68 1.11
C ARG A 90 -1.17 8.89 1.91
N ILE A 91 -0.27 7.91 1.94
CA ILE A 91 1.03 8.01 2.61
C ILE A 91 1.82 9.19 2.02
N VAL A 92 1.85 9.32 0.69
CA VAL A 92 2.53 10.42 0.00
C VAL A 92 1.91 11.77 0.39
N LEU A 93 0.58 11.87 0.37
CA LEU A 93 -0.11 13.10 0.76
C LEU A 93 0.13 13.49 2.22
N ALA A 94 0.16 12.52 3.14
CA ALA A 94 0.49 12.78 4.54
C ALA A 94 1.93 13.27 4.70
N LYS A 95 2.90 12.68 3.98
CA LYS A 95 4.31 13.13 3.95
C LYS A 95 4.46 14.54 3.37
N ILE A 96 3.73 14.86 2.30
CA ILE A 96 3.69 16.22 1.73
C ILE A 96 3.06 17.20 2.73
N GLY A 97 1.96 16.82 3.36
CA GLY A 97 1.29 17.63 4.38
C GLY A 97 2.21 17.97 5.56
N LEU A 98 3.04 17.02 6.00
CA LEU A 98 4.09 17.26 7.01
C LEU A 98 5.11 18.30 6.54
N ARG A 99 5.59 18.18 5.30
CA ARG A 99 6.54 19.14 4.71
C ARG A 99 5.97 20.54 4.55
N LEU A 100 4.66 20.67 4.31
CA LEU A 100 4.01 21.96 4.10
C LEU A 100 3.53 22.62 5.39
N LYS A 101 3.29 21.86 6.48
CA LYS A 101 2.84 22.39 7.79
C LYS A 101 3.95 23.07 8.59
N ASP A 102 5.18 22.61 8.46
CA ASP A 102 6.28 23.22 9.20
C ASP A 102 6.85 24.41 8.44
N SER A 103 6.36 25.60 8.78
CA SER A 103 7.21 26.73 9.18
C SER A 103 6.49 28.07 9.17
N LYS A 104 6.50 28.72 10.34
CA LYS A 104 6.53 30.18 10.35
C LYS A 104 7.75 30.62 9.56
N ARG A 105 7.55 31.48 8.55
CA ARG A 105 8.66 32.13 7.87
C ARG A 105 8.90 33.47 8.55
N THR A 106 10.07 33.62 9.16
CA THR A 106 10.51 34.92 9.68
C THR A 106 10.93 35.82 8.53
N ALA A 107 11.00 37.13 8.81
CA ALA A 107 11.21 38.24 7.88
C ALA A 107 11.84 37.85 6.53
N GLY A 108 11.11 38.15 5.45
CA GLY A 108 11.59 37.91 4.10
C GLY A 108 12.83 38.74 3.80
N LYS A 109 13.66 38.25 2.88
CA LYS A 109 14.81 38.97 2.36
C LYS A 109 14.34 39.94 1.29
N ALA A 110 14.49 41.25 1.50
CA ALA A 110 14.26 42.25 0.47
C ALA A 110 15.30 42.09 -0.65
N ILE A 111 14.85 41.69 -1.84
CA ILE A 111 15.72 41.45 -3.01
C ILE A 111 15.70 42.62 -4.00
N SER A 112 14.63 43.42 -4.00
CA SER A 112 14.55 44.64 -4.80
C SER A 112 13.52 45.61 -4.25
N GLY A 113 13.71 46.89 -4.55
CA GLY A 113 12.71 47.94 -4.41
C GLY A 113 12.65 48.77 -5.70
N GLY A 114 11.55 49.47 -5.91
CA GLY A 114 11.42 50.42 -7.02
C GLY A 114 9.97 50.84 -7.25
N PRO A 115 9.65 51.48 -8.38
CA PRO A 115 8.27 51.70 -8.78
C PRO A 115 7.61 50.39 -9.26
N GLY A 116 6.31 50.25 -9.03
CA GLY A 116 5.48 49.16 -9.55
C GLY A 116 4.11 49.66 -9.97
N THR A 117 3.47 48.92 -10.88
CA THR A 117 2.19 49.30 -11.51
C THR A 117 1.03 48.37 -11.15
N ASP A 118 1.29 47.39 -10.29
CA ASP A 118 0.52 46.15 -10.31
C ASP A 118 -0.73 46.15 -9.39
N PHE A 119 -0.82 47.01 -8.36
CA PHE A 119 -1.84 46.84 -7.29
C PHE A 119 -2.48 48.10 -6.64
N PHE A 120 -2.16 49.34 -7.05
CA PHE A 120 -2.83 50.55 -6.53
C PHE A 120 -3.30 51.45 -7.67
N THR A 121 -4.60 51.40 -8.00
CA THR A 121 -5.19 52.13 -9.15
C THR A 121 -6.23 53.17 -8.77
N ASN A 122 -6.65 53.23 -7.49
CA ASN A 122 -7.61 54.24 -7.04
C ASN A 122 -6.88 55.53 -6.63
N GLY A 123 -7.29 56.66 -7.22
CA GLY A 123 -6.74 57.99 -6.96
C GLY A 123 -5.86 58.60 -8.07
N GLY A 124 -5.72 57.93 -9.23
CA GLY A 124 -5.00 58.47 -10.39
C GLY A 124 -3.47 58.29 -10.35
N ALA A 125 -2.92 57.67 -9.32
CA ALA A 125 -1.52 57.25 -9.28
C ALA A 125 -1.26 56.17 -10.34
N LYS A 126 -0.26 56.39 -11.20
CA LYS A 126 0.16 55.43 -12.25
C LYS A 126 1.28 54.51 -11.78
N THR A 127 1.90 54.83 -10.66
CA THR A 127 3.06 54.18 -10.06
C THR A 127 2.88 54.14 -8.54
N ALA A 128 3.30 53.06 -7.93
CA ALA A 128 3.35 52.89 -6.49
C ALA A 128 4.71 52.33 -6.08
N GLY A 129 5.09 52.55 -4.82
CA GLY A 129 6.26 51.90 -4.27
C GLY A 129 6.12 50.37 -4.24
N LYS A 130 7.10 49.67 -4.81
CA LYS A 130 7.21 48.20 -4.84
C LYS A 130 8.40 47.77 -4.00
N CYS A 131 8.16 46.78 -3.14
CA CYS A 131 9.19 46.03 -2.44
C CYS A 131 8.99 44.55 -2.74
N THR A 132 10.04 43.89 -3.24
CA THR A 132 10.02 42.45 -3.50
C THR A 132 10.78 41.75 -2.38
N LEU A 133 10.10 40.88 -1.65
CA LEU A 133 10.69 40.05 -0.61
C LEU A 133 10.69 38.58 -1.04
N GLU A 134 11.80 37.91 -0.79
CA GLU A 134 11.97 36.47 -0.95
C GLU A 134 11.92 35.79 0.42
N PHE A 135 11.26 34.63 0.50
CA PHE A 135 11.21 33.84 1.72
C PHE A 135 11.83 32.48 1.46
N GLU A 136 12.89 32.18 2.21
CA GLU A 136 13.54 30.88 2.17
C GLU A 136 12.53 29.76 2.49
N PRO A 137 12.65 28.60 1.83
CA PRO A 137 11.90 27.43 2.23
C PRO A 137 12.34 27.03 3.64
N PRO A 138 11.44 26.44 4.43
CA PRO A 138 11.81 25.97 5.73
C PRO A 138 12.81 24.83 5.73
N ALA A 139 13.41 24.64 6.90
CA ALA A 139 14.12 23.41 7.20
C ALA A 139 13.22 22.20 6.89
N PRO A 140 13.77 21.12 6.31
CA PRO A 140 13.01 19.92 6.07
C PRO A 140 12.44 19.38 7.40
N PRO A 141 11.20 18.86 7.40
CA PRO A 141 10.60 18.31 8.62
C PRO A 141 11.39 17.11 9.13
N GLN A 142 11.20 16.80 10.41
CA GLN A 142 11.72 15.57 11.02
C GLN A 142 11.25 14.34 10.23
N THR A 143 12.15 13.40 9.96
CA THR A 143 11.79 12.12 9.35
C THR A 143 10.82 11.39 10.28
N CYS A 144 9.67 10.97 9.77
CA CYS A 144 8.82 10.04 10.52
C CYS A 144 9.61 8.74 10.66
N ASP A 145 10.00 8.39 11.88
CA ASP A 145 10.74 7.16 12.12
C ASP A 145 9.79 5.96 12.00
N VAL A 146 9.92 5.26 10.88
CA VAL A 146 9.14 4.08 10.52
C VAL A 146 9.63 2.82 11.23
N ASN A 147 10.79 2.86 11.90
CA ASN A 147 11.44 1.68 12.48
C ASN A 147 11.03 1.37 13.93
N THR A 148 9.98 2.00 14.47
CA THR A 148 9.47 1.64 15.80
C THR A 148 8.61 0.35 15.80
N GLY A 149 8.36 -0.22 14.63
CA GLY A 149 7.60 -1.45 14.40
C GLY A 149 8.37 -2.73 14.72
N THR A 150 8.40 -3.17 15.98
CA THR A 150 8.79 -4.55 16.29
C THR A 150 7.85 -5.55 15.59
N ALA A 151 8.31 -6.75 15.22
CA ALA A 151 7.47 -7.80 14.60
C ALA A 151 6.15 -8.08 15.37
N ALA A 152 6.14 -7.82 16.68
CA ALA A 152 4.96 -7.90 17.54
C ALA A 152 3.89 -6.85 17.22
N GLN A 153 4.27 -5.63 16.82
CA GLN A 153 3.33 -4.58 16.40
C GLN A 153 2.72 -4.90 15.03
N ILE A 154 3.51 -5.41 14.09
CA ILE A 154 3.03 -5.87 12.78
C ILE A 154 1.98 -6.99 12.96
N SER A 155 2.27 -7.98 13.80
CA SER A 155 1.33 -9.08 14.11
C SER A 155 0.01 -8.59 14.72
N LYS A 156 0.04 -7.56 15.57
CA LYS A 156 -1.17 -6.90 16.10
C LYS A 156 -1.96 -6.19 15.00
N ILE A 157 -1.27 -5.53 14.06
CA ILE A 157 -1.91 -4.83 12.94
C ILE A 157 -2.57 -5.82 11.98
N ARG A 158 -1.97 -6.98 11.68
CA ARG A 158 -2.62 -8.02 10.86
C ARG A 158 -3.94 -8.49 11.45
N LYS A 159 -3.94 -8.84 12.75
CA LYS A 159 -5.16 -9.25 13.47
C LYS A 159 -6.18 -8.12 13.58
N ALA A 160 -5.71 -6.87 13.65
CA ALA A 160 -6.57 -5.70 13.71
C ALA A 160 -7.15 -5.33 12.34
N PHE A 161 -6.44 -5.55 11.24
CA PHE A 161 -6.91 -5.20 9.90
C PHE A 161 -8.21 -5.90 9.56
N ASP A 162 -8.32 -7.19 9.91
CA ASP A 162 -9.54 -7.98 9.74
C ASP A 162 -10.74 -7.48 10.54
N LYS A 163 -10.51 -6.75 11.62
CA LYS A 163 -11.52 -6.19 12.51
C LYS A 163 -11.59 -4.66 12.40
N LEU A 164 -10.91 -4.08 11.42
CA LEU A 164 -10.81 -2.63 11.30
C LEU A 164 -12.16 -2.09 10.84
N GLU A 165 -12.85 -1.41 11.74
CA GLU A 165 -14.12 -0.73 11.46
C GLU A 165 -13.94 0.77 11.30
N ASN A 166 -12.86 1.32 11.86
CA ASN A 166 -12.59 2.74 11.90
C ASN A 166 -11.08 2.99 11.74
N ILE A 167 -10.73 4.08 11.07
CA ILE A 167 -9.35 4.56 10.95
C ILE A 167 -9.29 6.03 11.32
N LYS A 168 -8.26 6.43 12.06
CA LYS A 168 -8.02 7.85 12.37
C LYS A 168 -7.03 8.41 11.36
N LEU A 169 -7.43 9.42 10.61
CA LEU A 169 -6.63 10.05 9.56
C LEU A 169 -6.62 11.57 9.72
N THR A 170 -5.59 12.22 9.18
CA THR A 170 -5.54 13.67 9.06
C THR A 170 -6.75 14.16 8.25
N PRO A 171 -7.46 15.20 8.69
CA PRO A 171 -8.58 15.74 7.92
C PRO A 171 -8.16 16.19 6.51
N ASP A 172 -9.00 15.93 5.50
CA ASP A 172 -8.65 16.20 4.09
C ASP A 172 -8.36 17.67 3.80
N ASN A 173 -9.02 18.60 4.51
CA ASN A 173 -8.73 20.04 4.44
C ASN A 173 -7.30 20.40 4.86
N LYS A 174 -6.63 19.56 5.66
CA LYS A 174 -5.22 19.75 6.05
C LYS A 174 -4.23 19.24 5.00
N LEU A 175 -4.71 18.58 3.95
CA LEU A 175 -3.92 18.20 2.77
C LEU A 175 -4.04 19.21 1.63
N LYS A 176 -4.97 20.17 1.73
CA LYS A 176 -5.13 21.27 0.77
C LYS A 176 -4.06 22.35 0.99
N PRO A 177 -3.78 23.22 -0.01
CA PRO A 177 -2.91 24.37 0.18
C PRO A 177 -3.29 25.17 1.41
N GLN A 178 -2.31 25.53 2.22
CA GLN A 178 -2.56 26.19 3.49
C GLN A 178 -2.94 27.64 3.29
N LYS A 179 -3.86 28.11 4.13
CA LYS A 179 -4.08 29.54 4.31
C LYS A 179 -2.84 30.14 4.97
N LEU A 180 -2.30 31.20 4.38
CA LEU A 180 -1.16 31.95 4.89
C LEU A 180 -1.62 33.35 5.29
N THR A 181 -1.15 33.82 6.43
CA THR A 181 -1.32 35.21 6.88
C THR A 181 0.03 35.90 6.83
N ALA A 182 0.13 36.98 6.07
CA ALA A 182 1.32 37.83 6.04
C ALA A 182 1.10 39.09 6.89
N THR A 183 2.06 39.43 7.74
CA THR A 183 2.04 40.67 8.50
C THR A 183 2.96 41.68 7.81
N ALA A 184 2.38 42.72 7.23
CA ALA A 184 3.13 43.85 6.69
C ALA A 184 3.25 44.94 7.76
N VAL A 185 4.44 45.53 7.87
CA VAL A 185 4.71 46.66 8.75
C VAL A 185 5.28 47.80 7.91
N SER A 186 4.81 49.02 8.17
CA SER A 186 5.32 50.23 7.53
C SER A 186 5.58 51.32 8.55
N VAL A 187 6.54 52.17 8.25
CA VAL A 187 6.85 53.38 9.03
C VAL A 187 7.02 54.56 8.06
N GLY A 188 6.69 55.76 8.52
CA GLY A 188 6.87 57.00 7.76
C GLY A 188 5.97 57.14 6.53
N THR A 189 6.31 58.09 5.68
CA THR A 189 5.58 58.36 4.43
C THR A 189 6.02 57.39 3.34
N ILE A 190 5.06 56.68 2.76
CA ILE A 190 5.32 55.72 1.68
C ILE A 190 5.53 56.50 0.37
N ALA A 191 6.72 56.37 -0.24
CA ALA A 191 7.10 57.04 -1.49
C ALA A 191 6.93 56.14 -2.72
N GLU A 192 7.19 56.65 -3.94
CA GLU A 192 7.17 55.84 -5.17
C GLU A 192 8.51 55.13 -5.45
N ASN A 193 9.61 55.69 -4.95
CA ASN A 193 10.96 55.18 -5.15
C ASN A 193 11.44 54.48 -3.88
N TRP A 194 11.47 53.15 -3.91
CA TRP A 194 11.98 52.33 -2.83
C TRP A 194 13.29 51.68 -3.23
N GLY A 195 14.24 51.61 -2.30
CA GLY A 195 15.46 50.83 -2.42
C GLY A 195 15.50 49.75 -1.34
N LYS A 196 16.08 48.60 -1.68
CA LYS A 196 16.40 47.60 -0.65
C LYS A 196 17.49 48.12 0.28
N THR A 197 17.50 47.62 1.50
CA THR A 197 18.49 47.98 2.51
C THR A 197 19.75 47.11 2.39
N ASN A 198 20.86 47.55 2.99
CA ASN A 198 22.11 46.78 2.97
C ASN A 198 22.02 45.48 3.78
N ASP A 199 21.10 45.40 4.74
CA ASP A 199 20.83 44.18 5.50
C ASP A 199 19.79 43.27 4.83
N ASP A 200 19.30 43.65 3.63
CA ASP A 200 18.32 42.91 2.84
C ASP A 200 17.04 42.54 3.62
N LYS A 201 16.58 43.36 4.58
CA LYS A 201 15.41 43.01 5.44
C LYS A 201 14.12 43.73 5.09
N TYR A 202 14.21 44.90 4.46
CA TYR A 202 13.07 45.75 4.13
C TYR A 202 13.42 46.64 2.95
N CYS A 203 12.42 47.34 2.43
CA CYS A 203 12.66 48.45 1.53
C CYS A 203 12.47 49.75 2.29
N GLN A 204 13.17 50.81 1.87
CA GLN A 204 12.99 52.18 2.35
C GLN A 204 13.13 53.20 1.21
N GLY A 205 12.85 54.48 1.47
CA GLY A 205 12.95 55.56 0.46
C GLY A 205 14.36 55.81 -0.07
N THR A 206 15.41 55.43 0.68
CA THR A 206 16.82 55.56 0.28
C THR A 206 17.52 54.20 0.27
N ALA A 207 18.01 53.75 -0.88
CA ALA A 207 18.74 52.49 -0.98
C ALA A 207 19.97 52.48 -0.06
N GLY A 208 20.25 51.33 0.56
CA GLY A 208 21.49 51.10 1.31
C GLY A 208 21.61 51.77 2.69
N THR A 209 20.58 52.43 3.22
CA THR A 209 20.59 52.89 4.63
C THR A 209 20.36 51.73 5.61
N ALA A 210 20.97 51.76 6.79
CA ALA A 210 20.82 50.74 7.83
C ALA A 210 19.52 50.93 8.66
N LEU A 211 19.05 49.87 9.32
CA LEU A 211 17.74 49.82 10.01
C LEU A 211 17.58 50.88 11.10
N GLY A 212 18.64 51.16 11.86
CA GLY A 212 18.61 52.15 12.94
C GLY A 212 18.42 53.60 12.45
N SER A 213 18.54 53.85 11.15
CA SER A 213 18.44 55.20 10.56
C SER A 213 17.26 55.33 9.58
N ALA A 214 16.47 54.27 9.41
CA ALA A 214 15.32 54.27 8.50
C ALA A 214 14.14 55.05 9.12
N THR A 215 13.74 56.15 8.49
CA THR A 215 12.60 56.98 8.91
C THR A 215 11.32 56.68 8.13
N ALA A 216 11.44 56.00 6.99
CA ALA A 216 10.33 55.50 6.18
C ALA A 216 10.68 54.11 5.64
N GLY A 217 9.75 53.16 5.70
CA GLY A 217 10.06 51.73 5.57
C GLY A 217 8.82 50.89 5.27
N ILE A 218 8.98 49.80 4.51
CA ILE A 218 7.98 48.72 4.44
C ILE A 218 8.67 47.35 4.46
N ALA A 219 8.12 46.44 5.26
CA ALA A 219 8.58 45.07 5.37
C ALA A 219 7.42 44.11 5.53
N ILE A 220 7.63 42.85 5.17
CA ILE A 220 6.79 41.74 5.63
C ILE A 220 7.55 41.06 6.77
N SER A 221 7.08 41.27 8.00
CA SER A 221 7.78 40.81 9.21
C SER A 221 7.64 39.31 9.43
N GLU A 222 6.55 38.72 8.93
CA GLU A 222 6.28 37.30 9.03
C GLU A 222 5.24 36.81 8.02
N ILE A 223 5.39 35.55 7.62
CA ILE A 223 4.31 34.76 7.01
C ILE A 223 4.04 33.60 7.96
N ARG A 224 2.80 33.53 8.45
CA ARG A 224 2.34 32.47 9.35
C ARG A 224 1.35 31.57 8.62
N PRO A 225 1.55 30.23 8.64
CA PRO A 225 0.49 29.31 8.24
C PRO A 225 -0.66 29.35 9.26
N ASP A 226 -1.85 28.99 8.81
CA ASP A 226 -2.99 28.76 9.69
C ASP A 226 -2.69 27.61 10.66
N THR A 227 -2.70 27.92 11.96
CA THR A 227 -2.39 26.99 13.05
C THR A 227 -3.62 26.27 13.62
N THR A 228 -4.79 26.42 13.01
CA THR A 228 -6.00 25.69 13.45
C THR A 228 -5.70 24.19 13.54
N ASN A 229 -5.70 23.64 14.75
CA ASN A 229 -5.36 22.24 14.97
C ASN A 229 -6.62 21.38 14.98
N ASP A 230 -7.14 21.08 13.81
CA ASP A 230 -8.04 19.94 13.67
C ASP A 230 -7.18 18.67 13.72
N GLY A 231 -7.13 18.05 14.90
CA GLY A 231 -6.43 16.78 15.08
C GLY A 231 -7.00 15.67 14.17
N PRO A 232 -6.37 14.49 14.15
CA PRO A 232 -6.83 13.35 13.36
C PRO A 232 -8.32 13.04 13.64
N LYS A 233 -9.10 12.87 12.57
CA LYS A 233 -10.52 12.54 12.63
C LYS A 233 -10.72 11.05 12.38
N THR A 234 -11.67 10.47 13.11
CA THR A 234 -12.10 9.09 12.88
C THR A 234 -12.94 9.04 11.61
N GLN A 235 -12.59 8.10 10.74
CA GLN A 235 -13.30 7.75 9.52
C GLN A 235 -13.76 6.30 9.63
N ALA A 236 -15.07 6.08 9.48
CA ALA A 236 -15.64 4.75 9.45
C ALA A 236 -15.31 4.05 8.11
N LEU A 237 -15.03 2.75 8.18
CA LEU A 237 -14.85 1.86 7.03
C LEU A 237 -16.16 1.17 6.64
N VAL A 238 -17.08 1.00 7.58
CA VAL A 238 -18.36 0.32 7.40
C VAL A 238 -19.55 1.26 7.62
N LYS A 239 -20.70 0.94 7.00
CA LYS A 239 -21.96 1.66 7.18
C LYS A 239 -22.62 1.25 8.50
N GLY A 240 -22.58 2.11 9.52
CA GLY A 240 -23.22 1.86 10.81
C GLY A 240 -22.73 0.56 11.46
N SER A 241 -23.66 -0.31 11.87
CA SER A 241 -23.36 -1.65 12.43
C SER A 241 -23.36 -2.77 11.38
N SER A 242 -23.41 -2.45 10.08
CA SER A 242 -23.40 -3.45 9.01
C SER A 242 -21.98 -3.89 8.64
N THR A 243 -21.86 -4.96 7.83
CA THR A 243 -20.60 -5.37 7.20
C THR A 243 -20.28 -4.60 5.92
N ASP A 244 -21.21 -3.77 5.44
CA ASP A 244 -21.10 -3.10 4.15
C ASP A 244 -20.12 -1.95 4.22
N CYS A 245 -19.30 -1.81 3.18
CA CYS A 245 -18.33 -0.74 3.09
C CYS A 245 -18.98 0.62 2.90
N VAL A 246 -18.41 1.66 3.52
CA VAL A 246 -18.76 3.04 3.20
C VAL A 246 -18.58 3.27 1.71
N GLU A 247 -19.41 4.12 1.10
CA GLU A 247 -19.25 4.46 -0.31
C GLU A 247 -18.02 5.33 -0.53
N ALA A 248 -17.32 5.10 -1.63
CA ALA A 248 -16.27 6.00 -2.05
C ALA A 248 -16.91 7.36 -2.39
N LYS A 249 -16.59 8.40 -1.64
CA LYS A 249 -16.85 9.76 -2.08
C LYS A 249 -15.82 10.12 -3.14
N ALA A 250 -16.23 10.05 -4.41
CA ALA A 250 -15.45 10.54 -5.52
C ALA A 250 -15.76 12.04 -5.72
N ASP A 251 -15.15 12.91 -4.92
CA ASP A 251 -15.01 14.29 -5.36
C ASP A 251 -13.86 14.31 -6.38
N GLN A 252 -14.18 14.04 -7.65
CA GLN A 252 -13.23 14.01 -8.77
C GLN A 252 -12.46 15.33 -8.95
N SER A 253 -12.91 16.42 -8.32
CA SER A 253 -12.25 17.72 -8.34
C SER A 253 -11.05 17.83 -7.39
N ASP A 254 -10.92 16.93 -6.42
CA ASP A 254 -9.87 16.99 -5.41
C ASP A 254 -8.70 16.09 -5.84
N LEU A 255 -7.53 16.70 -6.13
CA LEU A 255 -6.27 16.00 -6.46
C LEU A 255 -5.67 15.23 -5.26
N ILE A 256 -6.50 14.84 -4.30
CA ILE A 256 -6.12 14.17 -3.05
C ILE A 256 -6.92 12.88 -2.87
N THR A 257 -6.25 11.85 -2.36
CA THR A 257 -6.93 10.64 -1.87
C THR A 257 -7.53 10.94 -0.50
N THR A 258 -8.84 11.10 -0.46
CA THR A 258 -9.62 11.48 0.73
C THR A 258 -9.61 10.39 1.80
N ALA A 259 -9.88 10.75 3.05
CA ALA A 259 -10.02 9.80 4.14
C ALA A 259 -11.11 8.75 3.84
N THR A 260 -12.22 9.18 3.23
CA THR A 260 -13.31 8.29 2.81
C THR A 260 -12.88 7.33 1.69
N ALA A 261 -12.09 7.78 0.72
CA ALA A 261 -11.57 6.90 -0.34
C ALA A 261 -10.64 5.82 0.23
N VAL A 262 -9.75 6.19 1.16
CA VAL A 262 -8.90 5.23 1.88
C VAL A 262 -9.75 4.23 2.66
N ALA A 263 -10.75 4.70 3.41
CA ALA A 263 -11.59 3.83 4.22
C ALA A 263 -12.43 2.86 3.37
N HIS A 264 -12.97 3.31 2.24
CA HIS A 264 -13.64 2.43 1.27
C HIS A 264 -12.69 1.34 0.76
N ALA A 265 -11.50 1.73 0.29
CA ALA A 265 -10.54 0.80 -0.28
C ALA A 265 -10.04 -0.21 0.78
N LEU A 266 -9.77 0.24 2.01
CA LEU A 266 -9.42 -0.64 3.12
C LEU A 266 -10.54 -1.61 3.48
N CYS A 267 -11.80 -1.17 3.45
CA CYS A 267 -12.93 -2.07 3.70
C CYS A 267 -13.04 -3.16 2.62
N GLN A 268 -12.87 -2.81 1.34
CA GLN A 268 -12.85 -3.78 0.24
C GLN A 268 -11.67 -4.75 0.38
N GLY A 269 -10.48 -4.24 0.68
CA GLY A 269 -9.26 -5.02 0.92
C GLY A 269 -9.38 -5.96 2.13
N ARG A 270 -10.06 -5.53 3.20
CA ARG A 270 -10.35 -6.35 4.39
C ARG A 270 -11.15 -7.60 4.03
N GLY A 271 -12.17 -7.44 3.19
CA GLY A 271 -13.00 -8.54 2.68
C GLY A 271 -12.32 -9.39 1.60
N ALA A 272 -11.21 -8.92 1.02
CA ALA A 272 -10.45 -9.66 0.03
C ALA A 272 -9.43 -10.58 0.70
N ARG A 273 -9.77 -11.86 0.79
CA ARG A 273 -8.94 -12.90 1.41
C ARG A 273 -8.80 -14.07 0.45
N PRO A 274 -7.81 -14.04 -0.45
CA PRO A 274 -7.52 -15.19 -1.28
C PRO A 274 -7.30 -16.42 -0.41
N GLN A 275 -8.05 -17.49 -0.65
CA GLN A 275 -7.76 -18.76 -0.01
C GLN A 275 -6.38 -19.24 -0.44
N ILE A 276 -5.57 -19.73 0.50
CA ILE A 276 -4.26 -20.30 0.23
C ILE A 276 -4.37 -21.83 0.25
N PHE A 277 -4.09 -22.46 -0.89
CA PHE A 277 -4.03 -23.91 -0.99
C PHE A 277 -2.64 -24.40 -0.59
N ALA A 278 -2.57 -25.42 0.25
CA ALA A 278 -1.31 -26.06 0.63
C ALA A 278 -0.69 -26.81 -0.56
N THR A 279 0.64 -26.85 -0.61
CA THR A 279 1.38 -27.71 -1.53
C THR A 279 1.06 -29.18 -1.26
N VAL A 280 1.22 -30.04 -2.26
CA VAL A 280 1.00 -31.48 -2.17
C VAL A 280 2.07 -32.13 -1.30
N THR A 281 3.34 -31.76 -1.47
CA THR A 281 4.50 -32.21 -0.70
C THR A 281 4.49 -31.68 0.74
N GLY A 282 3.90 -30.51 0.98
CA GLY A 282 3.79 -29.89 2.30
C GLY A 282 2.55 -30.31 3.09
N ALA A 283 1.55 -30.90 2.42
CA ALA A 283 0.34 -31.39 3.07
C ALA A 283 0.59 -32.71 3.81
N ASP A 284 -0.23 -32.95 4.84
CA ASP A 284 -0.24 -34.24 5.53
C ASP A 284 -0.86 -35.33 4.64
N ALA A 285 -0.35 -36.57 4.73
CA ALA A 285 -0.83 -37.67 3.91
C ALA A 285 -2.32 -37.98 4.14
N GLU A 286 -2.81 -37.86 5.37
CA GLU A 286 -4.24 -38.06 5.67
C GLU A 286 -5.08 -36.93 5.07
N GLN A 287 -4.61 -35.69 5.10
CA GLN A 287 -5.29 -34.56 4.47
C GLN A 287 -5.39 -34.73 2.95
N LEU A 288 -4.33 -35.23 2.30
CA LEU A 288 -4.34 -35.54 0.87
C LEU A 288 -5.35 -36.65 0.56
N LEU A 289 -5.38 -37.71 1.37
CA LEU A 289 -6.32 -38.83 1.18
C LEU A 289 -7.78 -38.42 1.40
N GLN A 290 -8.04 -37.36 2.15
CA GLN A 290 -9.39 -36.80 2.33
C GLN A 290 -9.78 -35.74 1.30
N ASP A 291 -8.82 -35.26 0.49
CA ASP A 291 -9.08 -34.24 -0.54
C ASP A 291 -10.02 -34.81 -1.63
N PRO A 292 -11.19 -34.18 -1.89
CA PRO A 292 -12.12 -34.65 -2.91
C PRO A 292 -11.52 -34.71 -4.32
N ASP A 293 -10.65 -33.76 -4.68
CA ASP A 293 -9.99 -33.77 -5.99
C ASP A 293 -9.01 -34.93 -6.07
N PHE A 294 -8.27 -35.22 -4.99
CA PHE A 294 -7.35 -36.36 -4.94
C PHE A 294 -8.07 -37.68 -5.14
N LYS A 295 -9.18 -37.91 -4.43
CA LYS A 295 -10.02 -39.10 -4.58
C LYS A 295 -10.57 -39.22 -6.00
N ARG A 296 -11.06 -38.12 -6.58
CA ARG A 296 -11.59 -38.08 -7.95
C ARG A 296 -10.53 -38.40 -9.00
N PHE A 297 -9.35 -37.80 -8.89
CA PHE A 297 -8.23 -38.10 -9.79
C PHE A 297 -7.71 -39.52 -9.61
N ALA A 298 -7.70 -40.06 -8.39
CA ALA A 298 -7.32 -41.45 -8.15
C ALA A 298 -8.22 -42.41 -8.95
N VAL A 299 -9.54 -42.24 -8.89
CA VAL A 299 -10.47 -43.06 -9.68
C VAL A 299 -10.27 -42.87 -11.18
N LEU A 300 -10.09 -41.62 -11.63
CA LEU A 300 -9.88 -41.32 -13.05
C LEU A 300 -8.61 -41.97 -13.59
N ILE A 301 -7.50 -41.86 -12.87
CA ILE A 301 -6.21 -42.47 -13.26
C ILE A 301 -6.29 -43.99 -13.14
N ALA A 302 -6.98 -44.52 -12.12
CA ALA A 302 -7.13 -45.95 -11.91
C ALA A 302 -7.92 -46.63 -13.04
N THR A 303 -9.00 -45.99 -13.50
CA THR A 303 -10.04 -46.63 -14.33
C THR A 303 -10.22 -46.03 -15.73
N GLY A 304 -9.64 -44.86 -15.99
CA GLY A 304 -9.89 -44.07 -17.20
C GLY A 304 -11.29 -43.43 -17.26
N LYS A 305 -12.08 -43.52 -16.19
CA LYS A 305 -13.46 -43.02 -16.13
C LYS A 305 -13.61 -42.02 -15.01
N GLN A 306 -14.40 -40.98 -15.27
CA GLN A 306 -14.78 -40.04 -14.23
C GLN A 306 -15.75 -40.72 -13.23
N PRO A 307 -15.51 -40.65 -11.91
CA PRO A 307 -16.44 -41.19 -10.94
C PRO A 307 -17.80 -40.49 -11.08
N LYS A 308 -18.87 -41.27 -11.15
CA LYS A 308 -20.26 -40.76 -11.19
C LYS A 308 -20.77 -40.36 -9.81
N ASP A 309 -20.28 -41.04 -8.77
CA ASP A 309 -20.67 -40.87 -7.36
C ASP A 309 -19.45 -40.97 -6.44
N ASP A 310 -19.57 -40.43 -5.22
CA ASP A 310 -18.58 -40.56 -4.14
C ASP A 310 -18.66 -41.94 -3.47
N ASN A 311 -18.37 -42.99 -4.24
CA ASN A 311 -18.30 -44.36 -3.72
C ASN A 311 -16.93 -44.60 -3.05
N GLU A 312 -16.92 -44.66 -1.72
CA GLU A 312 -15.72 -44.89 -0.91
C GLU A 312 -14.99 -46.20 -1.27
N GLN A 313 -15.73 -47.25 -1.64
CA GLN A 313 -15.16 -48.54 -2.01
C GLN A 313 -14.41 -48.45 -3.35
N THR A 314 -14.95 -47.70 -4.31
CA THR A 314 -14.28 -47.42 -5.59
C THR A 314 -13.03 -46.56 -5.38
N GLN A 315 -13.10 -45.57 -4.49
CA GLN A 315 -11.96 -44.70 -4.16
C GLN A 315 -10.84 -45.50 -3.48
N LYS A 316 -11.15 -46.36 -2.50
CA LYS A 316 -10.16 -47.24 -1.85
C LYS A 316 -9.52 -48.22 -2.84
N ALA A 317 -10.31 -48.81 -3.74
CA ALA A 317 -9.80 -49.70 -4.77
C ALA A 317 -8.85 -48.96 -5.74
N ALA A 318 -9.18 -47.72 -6.11
CA ALA A 318 -8.32 -46.89 -6.95
C ALA A 318 -6.98 -46.56 -6.26
N LEU A 319 -7.02 -46.16 -4.98
CA LEU A 319 -5.81 -45.92 -4.19
C LEU A 319 -4.95 -47.18 -4.06
N LYS A 320 -5.56 -48.33 -3.77
CA LYS A 320 -4.84 -49.62 -3.73
C LYS A 320 -4.22 -49.98 -5.08
N SER A 321 -4.89 -49.68 -6.20
CA SER A 321 -4.35 -49.89 -7.54
C SER A 321 -3.19 -48.96 -7.89
N ILE A 322 -3.16 -47.74 -7.35
CA ILE A 322 -2.14 -46.74 -7.64
C ILE A 322 -0.93 -46.89 -6.72
N PHE A 323 -1.16 -47.09 -5.43
CA PHE A 323 -0.11 -47.06 -4.39
C PHE A 323 0.14 -48.40 -3.70
N GLY A 324 -0.59 -49.46 -4.05
CA GLY A 324 -0.51 -50.77 -3.40
C GLY A 324 -1.23 -50.88 -2.05
N SER A 325 -1.71 -49.75 -1.51
CA SER A 325 -2.45 -49.65 -0.25
C SER A 325 -3.59 -48.63 -0.39
N ASP A 326 -4.69 -48.83 0.34
CA ASP A 326 -5.79 -47.86 0.44
C ASP A 326 -5.47 -46.72 1.43
N LYS A 327 -4.42 -46.89 2.25
CA LYS A 327 -3.82 -45.86 3.11
C LYS A 327 -2.30 -45.81 2.89
N PRO A 328 -1.84 -45.25 1.75
CA PRO A 328 -0.42 -45.19 1.46
C PRO A 328 0.30 -44.15 2.32
N ASP A 329 1.51 -44.48 2.77
CA ASP A 329 2.45 -43.48 3.29
C ASP A 329 3.07 -42.72 2.11
N LEU A 330 2.40 -41.64 1.71
CA LEU A 330 2.79 -40.83 0.54
C LEU A 330 4.18 -40.19 0.72
N ARG A 331 4.54 -39.81 1.96
CA ARG A 331 5.86 -39.23 2.25
C ARG A 331 6.96 -40.21 1.92
N LYS A 332 6.92 -41.38 2.54
CA LYS A 332 7.96 -42.41 2.36
C LYS A 332 7.99 -42.96 0.93
N SER A 333 6.83 -43.14 0.31
CA SER A 333 6.74 -43.80 -1.00
C SER A 333 7.11 -42.90 -2.18
N HIS A 334 6.71 -41.62 -2.14
CA HIS A 334 6.80 -40.71 -3.29
C HIS A 334 7.46 -39.37 -2.95
N LEU A 335 7.22 -38.76 -1.79
CA LEU A 335 7.65 -37.37 -1.57
C LEU A 335 9.11 -37.24 -1.09
N ASP A 336 9.59 -38.11 -0.18
CA ASP A 336 10.95 -38.01 0.38
C ASP A 336 12.05 -38.25 -0.69
N ASN A 337 11.75 -39.09 -1.68
CA ASN A 337 12.68 -39.43 -2.76
C ASN A 337 12.87 -38.29 -3.79
N LEU A 338 11.96 -37.30 -3.84
CA LEU A 338 12.03 -36.19 -4.80
C LEU A 338 13.26 -35.30 -4.61
N SER A 339 13.77 -35.19 -3.38
CA SER A 339 14.98 -34.40 -3.07
C SER A 339 16.30 -35.11 -3.39
N GLN A 340 16.26 -36.44 -3.58
CA GLN A 340 17.44 -37.28 -3.81
C GLN A 340 17.63 -37.67 -5.27
N THR A 341 16.64 -37.40 -6.13
CA THR A 341 16.66 -37.85 -7.52
C THR A 341 17.29 -36.78 -8.41
N GLN A 342 18.54 -36.97 -8.84
CA GLN A 342 19.02 -36.28 -10.04
C GLN A 342 18.13 -36.72 -11.21
N ILE A 343 17.37 -35.79 -11.76
CA ILE A 343 16.52 -36.05 -12.92
C ILE A 343 17.44 -36.05 -14.16
N THR A 344 17.96 -37.22 -14.52
CA THR A 344 18.68 -37.42 -15.78
C THR A 344 17.66 -37.88 -16.83
N LEU A 345 17.26 -36.98 -17.74
CA LEU A 345 16.41 -37.31 -18.88
C LEU A 345 17.24 -38.12 -19.88
N ASN A 346 17.21 -39.45 -19.78
CA ASN A 346 17.74 -40.30 -20.82
C ASN A 346 16.75 -40.31 -22.00
N HIS A 347 16.98 -39.46 -22.99
CA HIS A 347 16.42 -39.66 -24.32
C HIS A 347 16.98 -40.97 -24.88
N ARG A 348 16.13 -41.99 -25.03
CA ARG A 348 16.43 -43.12 -25.92
C ARG A 348 16.05 -42.70 -27.32
N ASP A 349 17.06 -42.58 -28.18
CA ASP A 349 16.93 -42.50 -29.64
C ASP A 349 16.27 -43.75 -30.22
#